data_AF-A0A951XYQ0-F1
#
_entry.id   AF-A0A951XYQ0-F1
#
_cell.length_a   1.000
_cell.length_b   1.000
_cell.length_c   1.000
_cell.angle_alpha   90.00
_cell.angle_beta   90.00
_cell.angle_gamma   90.00
#
_symmetry.space_group_name_H-M   'P 1'
#
loop_
_entity.id
_entity.type
_entity.pdbx_description
1 polymer ?
#
loop_
_entity_poly.entity_id
_entity_poly.type
_entity_poly.pdbx_seq_one_letter_code
_entity_poly.pdbx_strand_id
1 'polypeptide(L)'
;MPPAVNSNVPNGLPRGGVCTGVRTAPWRWDARRPLRSSALRCRRDQWYLLCASGDDVAGDGPPVVVEFLDEHAGVLLRRCLSPAPRGEAGGSRVAWFQSPKTCATLRLVLPDAAAGALPRSIVVHAAAERDPKCHPLANVPRWSTHRPPFPIERVFASQELADTLASRTGLAVEALAEPASLKQLARRIQGSACVLAGAWAQRLGWTFADIEKLASLSWLIVDLETGARLVTAAGRAVTRVVTHADEHGLMSARVEYSDAETGGFALQDVLPFGWIDTRGRFATRVLRRSATWRRFADRSGFATLLASETPWVEHTGDVLTAAAATGAGELVFSDVPWLAARRFGPLFAPRLMQRLLRAHLGQPVPDHLQYWNRWDDETIVLRDLADLERRYPPLRTARWAGPPTLAHVGIELPAPSPRLRLVIRTGRIDQRDAHDGLPPEPMAIFMKWLAREVRERSAWALRHLDGVSVCWQFDCAAGLRYALHYHAADASRTPTRTLVLRRGRDGAAAPAGGNGDGRCAAVIAVDDGLFGDGSFDVQERLTSLLRGWIECGGGAAQRA
;
A
#
# COMPACT_ATOMS: atom_id res chain seq x y z
N MET A 1 -15.26 -23.28 -7.65
CA MET A 1 -15.70 -23.16 -9.05
C MET A 1 -16.06 -21.72 -9.31
N PRO A 2 -15.51 -21.07 -10.35
CA PRO A 2 -15.93 -19.72 -10.75
C PRO A 2 -17.45 -19.73 -11.06
N PRO A 3 -18.18 -18.62 -10.87
CA PRO A 3 -19.57 -18.55 -11.29
C PRO A 3 -19.64 -18.91 -12.79
N ALA A 4 -20.55 -19.82 -13.13
CA ALA A 4 -20.74 -20.26 -14.52
C ALA A 4 -21.07 -19.04 -15.38
N VAL A 5 -20.09 -18.58 -16.16
CA VAL A 5 -20.29 -17.50 -17.11
C VAL A 5 -21.12 -18.08 -18.26
N ASN A 6 -22.31 -17.51 -18.48
CA ASN A 6 -23.21 -17.90 -19.57
C ASN A 6 -22.43 -18.03 -20.90
N SER A 7 -22.59 -19.17 -21.55
CA SER A 7 -21.78 -19.68 -22.66
C SER A 7 -22.05 -19.05 -24.03
N ASN A 8 -22.76 -17.93 -24.12
CA ASN A 8 -23.19 -17.32 -25.40
C ASN A 8 -22.20 -16.28 -25.97
N VAL A 9 -20.93 -16.31 -25.55
CA VAL A 9 -19.89 -15.45 -26.14
C VAL A 9 -19.21 -16.22 -27.29
N PRO A 10 -19.13 -15.66 -28.52
CA PRO A 10 -18.43 -16.29 -29.63
C PRO A 10 -17.01 -16.74 -29.25
N ASN A 11 -16.56 -17.88 -29.78
CA ASN A 11 -15.23 -18.42 -29.52
C ASN A 11 -14.15 -17.35 -29.82
N GLY A 12 -13.26 -17.12 -28.84
CA GLY A 12 -12.14 -16.17 -28.96
C GLY A 12 -12.37 -14.77 -28.41
N LEU A 13 -13.60 -14.42 -27.99
CA LEU A 13 -13.87 -13.12 -27.34
C LEU A 13 -13.82 -13.20 -25.81
N PRO A 14 -13.43 -12.12 -25.10
CA PRO A 14 -13.32 -12.14 -23.66
C PRO A 14 -14.65 -12.41 -22.97
N ARG A 15 -14.69 -13.41 -22.09
CA ARG A 15 -15.86 -13.69 -21.23
C ARG A 15 -15.90 -12.73 -20.04
N GLY A 16 -17.01 -12.71 -19.31
CA GLY A 16 -17.17 -11.93 -18.08
C GLY A 16 -18.22 -10.84 -18.20
N GLY A 17 -18.13 -9.78 -17.40
CA GLY A 17 -19.16 -8.75 -17.32
C GLY A 17 -18.93 -7.72 -16.22
N VAL A 18 -19.92 -6.86 -15.99
CA VAL A 18 -19.99 -6.01 -14.79
C VAL A 18 -20.64 -6.82 -13.68
N CYS A 19 -19.87 -7.11 -12.64
CA CYS A 19 -20.28 -7.78 -11.42
C CYS A 19 -20.79 -6.74 -10.42
N THR A 20 -22.10 -6.78 -10.18
CA THR A 20 -22.76 -6.03 -9.11
C THR A 20 -23.28 -7.04 -8.08
N GLY A 21 -22.38 -7.55 -7.25
CA GLY A 21 -22.71 -8.55 -6.23
C GLY A 21 -22.83 -9.96 -6.78
N VAL A 22 -23.85 -10.71 -6.36
CA VAL A 22 -24.10 -12.08 -6.88
C VAL A 22 -24.45 -12.16 -8.36
N ARG A 23 -24.76 -11.03 -9.02
CA ARG A 23 -25.10 -11.00 -10.45
C ARG A 23 -23.98 -10.40 -11.28
N THR A 24 -23.61 -11.10 -12.35
CA THR A 24 -22.72 -10.58 -13.39
C THR A 24 -23.54 -10.29 -14.64
N ALA A 25 -23.63 -9.02 -15.03
CA ALA A 25 -24.21 -8.61 -16.31
C ALA A 25 -23.17 -8.89 -17.41
N PRO A 26 -23.39 -9.88 -18.29
CA PRO A 26 -22.33 -10.36 -19.18
C PRO A 26 -22.01 -9.34 -20.27
N TRP A 27 -20.75 -9.29 -20.68
CA TRP A 27 -20.37 -8.56 -21.88
C TRP A 27 -21.04 -9.16 -23.11
N ARG A 28 -21.55 -8.30 -23.98
CA ARG A 28 -21.90 -8.66 -25.36
C ARG A 28 -20.96 -7.89 -26.26
N TRP A 29 -20.21 -8.57 -27.11
CA TRP A 29 -19.18 -7.93 -27.92
C TRP A 29 -19.66 -7.75 -29.36
N ASP A 30 -19.40 -6.56 -29.92
CA ASP A 30 -19.34 -6.36 -31.35
C ASP A 30 -17.97 -6.87 -31.83
N ALA A 31 -17.98 -7.86 -32.74
CA ALA A 31 -16.79 -8.49 -33.28
C ALA A 31 -16.02 -7.56 -34.24
N ARG A 32 -16.58 -6.41 -34.61
CA ARG A 32 -15.88 -5.39 -35.39
C ARG A 32 -14.77 -4.76 -34.56
N ARG A 33 -13.66 -4.45 -35.24
CA ARG A 33 -12.47 -3.85 -34.65
C ARG A 33 -12.54 -2.31 -34.70
N PRO A 34 -12.19 -1.58 -33.62
CA PRO A 34 -11.80 -2.08 -32.29
C PRO A 34 -12.97 -2.79 -31.59
N LEU A 35 -12.69 -3.86 -30.85
CA LEU A 35 -13.75 -4.65 -30.19
C LEU A 35 -14.46 -3.80 -29.14
N ARG A 36 -15.78 -3.72 -29.24
CA ARG A 36 -16.60 -2.93 -28.30
C ARG A 36 -17.60 -3.82 -27.59
N SER A 37 -17.73 -3.66 -26.29
CA SER A 37 -18.84 -4.27 -25.57
C SER A 37 -20.11 -3.43 -25.77
N SER A 38 -21.27 -4.06 -25.59
CA SER A 38 -22.52 -3.35 -25.33
C SER A 38 -22.38 -2.50 -24.08
N ALA A 39 -23.12 -1.41 -24.04
CA ALA A 39 -23.26 -0.57 -22.85
C ALA A 39 -23.92 -1.35 -21.72
N LEU A 40 -23.32 -1.31 -20.52
CA LEU A 40 -23.85 -1.90 -19.29
C LEU A 40 -24.01 -0.81 -18.22
N ARG A 41 -25.02 -0.97 -17.36
CA ARG A 41 -25.25 -0.03 -16.25
C ARG A 41 -24.09 -0.08 -15.24
N CYS A 42 -23.74 1.09 -14.73
CA CYS A 42 -22.80 1.28 -13.63
C CYS A 42 -23.40 2.24 -12.58
N ARG A 43 -22.89 2.21 -11.35
CA ARG A 43 -23.24 3.18 -10.31
C ARG A 43 -22.43 4.44 -10.54
N ARG A 44 -22.99 5.60 -10.20
CA ARG A 44 -22.31 6.90 -10.24
C ARG A 44 -21.30 6.97 -9.11
N ASP A 45 -20.18 7.68 -9.33
CA ASP A 45 -19.14 7.92 -8.31
C ASP A 45 -18.59 6.64 -7.67
N GLN A 46 -18.54 5.56 -8.45
CA GLN A 46 -18.27 4.21 -7.96
C GLN A 46 -16.90 3.76 -8.46
N TRP A 47 -16.09 3.24 -7.55
CA TRP A 47 -14.86 2.54 -7.93
C TRP A 47 -15.15 1.15 -8.48
N TYR A 48 -14.35 0.75 -9.45
CA TYR A 48 -14.44 -0.52 -10.15
C TYR A 48 -13.08 -1.18 -10.26
N LEU A 49 -13.03 -2.47 -9.95
CA LEU A 49 -11.90 -3.35 -10.22
C LEU A 49 -12.12 -4.12 -11.51
N LEU A 50 -11.37 -3.81 -12.55
CA LEU A 50 -11.25 -4.64 -13.74
C LEU A 50 -10.24 -5.76 -13.49
N CYS A 51 -10.66 -7.01 -13.56
CA CYS A 51 -9.82 -8.19 -13.58
C CYS A 51 -9.81 -8.78 -15.01
N ALA A 52 -8.65 -8.81 -15.65
CA ALA A 52 -8.44 -9.52 -16.91
C ALA A 52 -7.65 -10.82 -16.65
N SER A 53 -8.00 -11.94 -17.27
CA SER A 53 -7.26 -13.22 -17.11
C SER A 53 -6.91 -13.86 -18.46
N GLY A 54 -5.78 -14.55 -18.55
CA GLY A 54 -5.29 -15.18 -19.79
C GLY A 54 -4.07 -16.07 -19.55
N ASP A 55 -3.66 -16.82 -20.57
CA ASP A 55 -2.57 -17.82 -20.46
C ASP A 55 -1.17 -17.23 -20.69
N ASP A 56 -1.08 -16.01 -21.23
CA ASP A 56 0.18 -15.43 -21.66
C ASP A 56 0.24 -13.93 -21.29
N VAL A 57 0.28 -13.66 -19.98
CA VAL A 57 0.13 -12.30 -19.45
C VAL A 57 1.44 -11.70 -18.93
N ALA A 58 2.58 -12.29 -19.32
CA ALA A 58 3.91 -11.89 -18.85
C ALA A 58 4.40 -10.55 -19.43
N GLY A 59 3.83 -10.05 -20.53
CA GLY A 59 4.19 -8.75 -21.16
C GLY A 59 3.31 -7.57 -20.74
N ASP A 60 3.51 -6.39 -21.34
CA ASP A 60 2.54 -5.27 -21.27
C ASP A 60 1.29 -5.65 -22.05
N GLY A 61 0.32 -6.24 -21.35
CA GLY A 61 -0.97 -6.64 -21.89
C GLY A 61 -1.71 -5.45 -22.48
N PRO A 62 -2.63 -5.70 -23.41
CA PRO A 62 -3.27 -4.63 -24.17
C PRO A 62 -4.02 -3.67 -23.26
N PRO A 63 -3.98 -2.36 -23.57
CA PRO A 63 -4.78 -1.39 -22.84
C PRO A 63 -6.27 -1.71 -23.00
N VAL A 64 -7.02 -1.50 -21.94
CA VAL A 64 -8.49 -1.61 -21.93
C VAL A 64 -9.04 -0.21 -21.79
N VAL A 65 -9.83 0.25 -22.76
CA VAL A 65 -10.47 1.55 -22.69
C VAL A 65 -11.87 1.37 -22.09
N VAL A 66 -12.17 2.13 -21.04
CA VAL A 66 -13.52 2.27 -20.47
C VAL A 66 -14.13 3.55 -21.00
N GLU A 67 -15.24 3.44 -21.70
CA GLU A 67 -16.03 4.59 -22.15
C GLU A 67 -17.25 4.75 -21.23
N PHE A 68 -17.36 5.94 -20.64
CA PHE A 68 -18.50 6.37 -19.85
C PHE A 68 -19.48 7.11 -20.74
N LEU A 69 -20.74 6.67 -20.70
CA LEU A 69 -21.77 7.12 -21.62
C LEU A 69 -22.82 7.97 -20.90
N ASP A 70 -23.35 8.97 -21.58
CA ASP A 70 -24.57 9.66 -21.17
C ASP A 70 -25.83 8.81 -21.45
N GLU A 71 -27.01 9.38 -21.18
CA GLU A 71 -28.30 8.73 -21.37
C GLU A 71 -28.64 8.47 -22.86
N HIS A 72 -27.96 9.15 -23.78
CA HIS A 72 -28.10 9.02 -25.23
C HIS A 72 -26.96 8.21 -25.87
N ALA A 73 -26.17 7.50 -25.05
CA ALA A 73 -25.00 6.73 -25.47
C ALA A 73 -23.85 7.56 -26.07
N GLY A 74 -23.86 8.89 -25.87
CA GLY A 74 -22.74 9.79 -26.15
C GLY A 74 -21.60 9.55 -25.17
N VAL A 75 -20.36 9.57 -25.66
CA VAL A 75 -19.18 9.34 -24.81
C VAL A 75 -18.87 10.62 -24.02
N LEU A 76 -19.06 10.59 -22.71
CA LEU A 76 -18.73 11.68 -21.80
C LEU A 76 -17.25 11.69 -21.44
N LEU A 77 -16.70 10.51 -21.17
CA LEU A 77 -15.34 10.35 -20.71
C LEU A 77 -14.76 9.03 -21.18
N ARG A 78 -13.49 9.06 -21.58
CA ARG A 78 -12.69 7.87 -21.87
C ARG A 78 -11.59 7.73 -20.84
N ARG A 79 -11.45 6.52 -20.28
CA ARG A 79 -10.32 6.15 -19.45
C ARG A 79 -9.56 5.02 -20.15
N CYS A 80 -8.33 5.29 -20.55
CA CYS A 80 -7.43 4.24 -21.00
C CYS A 80 -6.81 3.59 -19.77
N LEU A 81 -7.02 2.30 -19.59
CA LEU A 81 -6.43 1.52 -18.51
C LEU A 81 -5.32 0.66 -19.08
N SER A 82 -4.19 0.62 -18.39
CA SER A 82 -3.12 -0.35 -18.63
C SER A 82 -3.16 -1.34 -17.46
N PRO A 83 -3.91 -2.46 -17.57
CA PRO A 83 -3.99 -3.41 -16.47
C PRO A 83 -2.60 -3.88 -16.07
N ALA A 84 -2.26 -3.78 -14.80
CA ALA A 84 -0.97 -4.24 -14.28
C ALA A 84 -1.04 -5.75 -14.03
N PRO A 85 0.05 -6.50 -14.27
CA PRO A 85 0.12 -7.90 -13.86
C PRO A 85 -0.27 -8.03 -12.39
N ARG A 86 -1.19 -8.95 -12.11
CA ARG A 86 -1.54 -9.30 -10.75
C ARG A 86 -0.44 -10.22 -10.24
N GLY A 87 0.65 -9.62 -9.76
CA GLY A 87 1.92 -10.26 -9.36
C GLY A 87 2.61 -11.07 -10.47
N GLU A 88 3.67 -11.79 -10.10
CA GLU A 88 4.65 -12.35 -11.05
C GLU A 88 4.16 -13.59 -11.82
N ALA A 89 3.17 -14.34 -11.31
CA ALA A 89 2.72 -15.61 -11.89
C ALA A 89 1.79 -15.49 -13.11
N GLY A 90 1.82 -14.38 -13.85
CA GLY A 90 1.42 -14.30 -15.27
C GLY A 90 0.00 -14.69 -15.72
N GLY A 91 -0.97 -14.95 -14.83
CA GLY A 91 -2.31 -15.44 -15.24
C GLY A 91 -3.46 -14.42 -15.20
N SER A 92 -3.26 -13.26 -14.56
CA SER A 92 -4.29 -12.21 -14.49
C SER A 92 -3.68 -10.83 -14.34
N ARG A 93 -4.42 -9.81 -14.77
CA ARG A 93 -4.11 -8.38 -14.64
C ARG A 93 -5.27 -7.67 -13.97
N VAL A 94 -4.96 -6.57 -13.31
CA VAL A 94 -5.96 -5.74 -12.67
C VAL A 94 -5.79 -4.28 -13.05
N ALA A 95 -6.90 -3.57 -13.23
CA ALA A 95 -6.94 -2.13 -13.37
C ALA A 95 -8.10 -1.58 -12.55
N TRP A 96 -7.95 -0.36 -12.04
CA TRP A 96 -9.05 0.31 -11.37
C TRP A 96 -9.46 1.56 -12.10
N PHE A 97 -10.74 1.87 -11.97
CA PHE A 97 -11.29 3.10 -12.50
C PHE A 97 -12.49 3.52 -11.66
N GLN A 98 -12.77 4.83 -11.66
CA GLN A 98 -13.96 5.38 -11.03
C GLN A 98 -14.93 5.85 -12.11
N SER A 99 -16.22 5.59 -11.93
CA SER A 99 -17.25 6.19 -12.76
C SER A 99 -17.44 7.67 -12.39
N PRO A 100 -17.63 8.57 -13.37
CA PRO A 100 -17.98 9.96 -13.08
C PRO A 100 -19.27 10.08 -12.24
N LYS A 101 -19.36 11.12 -11.41
CA LYS A 101 -20.58 11.48 -10.66
C LYS A 101 -21.82 11.61 -11.55
N THR A 102 -21.63 11.95 -12.82
CA THR A 102 -22.68 12.18 -13.81
C THR A 102 -23.05 10.96 -14.65
N CYS A 103 -22.29 9.85 -14.56
CA CYS A 103 -22.43 8.73 -15.50
C CYS A 103 -22.99 7.46 -14.84
N ALA A 104 -23.98 6.85 -15.48
CA ALA A 104 -24.63 5.61 -15.03
C ALA A 104 -24.44 4.42 -15.98
N THR A 105 -23.60 4.57 -17.01
CA THR A 105 -23.42 3.55 -18.05
C THR A 105 -21.97 3.50 -18.52
N LEU A 106 -21.42 2.30 -18.65
CA LEU A 106 -20.07 2.11 -19.20
C LEU A 106 -20.08 1.07 -20.32
N ARG A 107 -19.05 1.12 -21.17
CA ARG A 107 -18.69 0.03 -22.07
C ARG A 107 -17.18 -0.13 -22.14
N LEU A 108 -16.73 -1.32 -22.51
CA LEU A 108 -15.32 -1.60 -22.76
C LEU A 108 -15.02 -1.50 -24.26
N VAL A 109 -13.84 -0.97 -24.56
CA VAL A 109 -13.26 -0.95 -25.89
C VAL A 109 -11.85 -1.53 -25.80
N LEU A 110 -11.59 -2.57 -26.60
CA LEU A 110 -10.26 -3.18 -26.74
C LEU A 110 -9.66 -2.70 -28.06
N PRO A 111 -8.59 -1.88 -28.03
CA PRO A 111 -7.97 -1.33 -29.22
C PRO A 111 -7.34 -2.42 -30.12
N ASP A 112 -7.22 -2.13 -31.42
CA ASP A 112 -6.71 -3.08 -32.41
C ASP A 112 -5.28 -3.56 -32.18
N ALA A 113 -4.47 -2.75 -31.50
CA ALA A 113 -3.12 -3.08 -31.05
C ALA A 113 -3.08 -4.27 -30.06
N ALA A 114 -4.24 -4.76 -29.58
CA ALA A 114 -4.37 -5.96 -28.75
C ALA A 114 -4.21 -7.29 -29.51
N ALA A 115 -3.70 -7.26 -30.74
CA ALA A 115 -3.58 -8.43 -31.63
C ALA A 115 -2.69 -9.58 -31.08
N GLY A 116 -1.90 -9.35 -30.02
CA GLY A 116 -1.00 -10.36 -29.45
C GLY A 116 -1.69 -11.49 -28.67
N ALA A 117 -2.75 -11.20 -27.90
CA ALA A 117 -3.62 -12.19 -27.25
C ALA A 117 -4.73 -11.43 -26.49
N LEU A 118 -5.99 -11.63 -26.88
CA LEU A 118 -7.10 -11.11 -26.09
C LEU A 118 -7.15 -11.84 -24.73
N PRO A 119 -7.49 -11.15 -23.64
CA PRO A 119 -7.72 -11.82 -22.37
C PRO A 119 -8.89 -12.81 -22.52
N ARG A 120 -8.76 -14.00 -21.92
CA ARG A 120 -9.82 -15.02 -21.87
C ARG A 120 -11.04 -14.50 -21.14
N SER A 121 -10.86 -13.70 -20.10
CA SER A 121 -11.95 -13.05 -19.40
C SER A 121 -11.60 -11.63 -18.98
N ILE A 122 -12.61 -10.76 -18.93
CA ILE A 122 -12.58 -9.44 -18.31
C ILE A 122 -13.80 -9.34 -17.40
N VAL A 123 -13.60 -9.14 -16.11
CA VAL A 123 -14.67 -8.94 -15.13
C VAL A 123 -14.46 -7.60 -14.45
N VAL A 124 -15.52 -6.80 -14.33
CA VAL A 124 -15.50 -5.50 -13.67
C VAL A 124 -16.30 -5.60 -12.39
N HIS A 125 -15.64 -5.55 -11.23
CA HIS A 125 -16.27 -5.64 -9.91
C HIS A 125 -16.53 -4.25 -9.37
N ALA A 126 -17.80 -3.92 -9.06
CA ALA A 126 -18.13 -2.70 -8.34
C ALA A 126 -17.57 -2.76 -6.91
N ALA A 127 -16.96 -1.69 -6.44
CA ALA A 127 -16.29 -1.62 -5.14
C ALA A 127 -16.63 -0.30 -4.44
N ALA A 128 -17.44 -0.35 -3.37
CA ALA A 128 -17.86 0.81 -2.58
C ALA A 128 -16.63 1.53 -2.00
N GLU A 129 -16.53 2.84 -2.21
CA GLU A 129 -15.54 3.67 -1.55
C GLU A 129 -15.88 3.75 -0.07
N ARG A 130 -15.13 3.01 0.72
CA ARG A 130 -14.99 3.22 2.15
C ARG A 130 -13.52 2.96 2.41
N ASP A 131 -12.82 4.02 2.73
CA ASP A 131 -11.47 4.15 2.22
C ASP A 131 -10.43 3.68 3.26
N PRO A 132 -9.49 2.80 2.87
CA PRO A 132 -8.25 2.65 3.60
C PRO A 132 -7.37 3.92 3.55
N LYS A 133 -7.82 5.05 4.14
CA LYS A 133 -7.03 6.29 4.17
C LYS A 133 -5.94 6.27 5.24
N CYS A 134 -4.68 6.43 4.83
CA CYS A 134 -3.61 6.86 5.75
C CYS A 134 -3.81 8.35 6.07
N HIS A 135 -3.93 8.73 7.34
CA HIS A 135 -4.00 10.14 7.73
C HIS A 135 -2.69 10.89 7.40
N PRO A 136 -2.71 12.10 6.80
CA PRO A 136 -1.49 12.90 6.59
C PRO A 136 -0.68 13.13 7.87
N LEU A 137 -1.37 13.10 9.02
CA LEU A 137 -0.83 13.29 10.36
C LEU A 137 -0.34 11.99 11.01
N ALA A 138 -0.49 10.84 10.35
CA ALA A 138 0.07 9.58 10.80
C ALA A 138 1.59 9.68 10.93
N ASN A 139 2.17 9.19 12.01
CA ASN A 139 3.61 9.31 12.26
C ASN A 139 4.44 8.55 11.22
N VAL A 140 5.67 9.01 10.98
CA VAL A 140 6.69 8.21 10.30
C VAL A 140 7.43 7.38 11.37
N PRO A 141 7.20 6.06 11.42
CA PRO A 141 7.75 5.15 12.44
C PRO A 141 9.26 4.91 12.26
N ARG A 142 9.96 4.61 13.37
CA ARG A 142 11.41 4.39 13.39
C ARG A 142 11.74 2.90 13.37
N TRP A 143 11.64 2.25 12.22
CA TRP A 143 11.81 0.79 12.11
C TRP A 143 13.14 0.25 12.62
N SER A 144 14.22 1.02 12.54
CA SER A 144 15.54 0.62 13.04
C SER A 144 15.57 0.27 14.53
N THR A 145 14.60 0.73 15.33
CA THR A 145 14.46 0.35 16.75
C THR A 145 13.78 -0.99 16.96
N HIS A 146 13.12 -1.55 15.94
CA HIS A 146 12.37 -2.81 16.00
C HIS A 146 13.07 -3.81 15.08
N ARG A 147 14.10 -4.46 15.61
CA ARG A 147 14.79 -5.54 14.90
C ARG A 147 14.33 -6.87 15.48
N PRO A 148 14.22 -7.92 14.66
CA PRO A 148 14.09 -9.25 15.22
C PRO A 148 15.23 -9.49 16.22
N PRO A 149 14.98 -10.30 17.27
CA PRO A 149 15.96 -10.53 18.34
C PRO A 149 17.30 -11.12 17.84
N PHE A 150 17.31 -11.60 16.60
CA PHE A 150 18.48 -12.04 15.85
C PHE A 150 18.30 -11.68 14.37
N PRO A 151 19.39 -11.50 13.59
CA PRO A 151 19.27 -11.29 12.15
C PRO A 151 18.64 -12.52 11.48
N ILE A 152 17.51 -12.31 10.81
CA ILE A 152 16.83 -13.38 10.07
C ILE A 152 17.47 -13.48 8.68
N GLU A 153 18.42 -14.41 8.57
CA GLU A 153 19.10 -14.72 7.28
C GLU A 153 18.41 -15.86 6.53
N ARG A 154 17.65 -16.69 7.26
CA ARG A 154 17.02 -17.91 6.75
C ARG A 154 15.57 -18.03 7.22
N VAL A 155 14.71 -18.49 6.31
CA VAL A 155 13.33 -18.85 6.59
C VAL A 155 13.15 -20.34 6.34
N PHE A 156 12.57 -21.03 7.30
CA PHE A 156 12.07 -22.38 7.13
C PHE A 156 10.58 -22.33 6.83
N ALA A 157 10.12 -23.08 5.83
CA ALA A 157 8.71 -23.12 5.49
C ALA A 157 8.32 -24.51 5.00
N SER A 158 7.03 -24.84 5.06
CA SER A 158 6.54 -26.06 4.41
C SER A 158 6.82 -26.03 2.90
N GLN A 159 6.96 -27.22 2.30
CA GLN A 159 7.22 -27.36 0.87
C GLN A 159 6.24 -26.55 -0.01
N GLU A 160 4.97 -26.48 0.39
CA GLU A 160 3.93 -25.73 -0.33
C GLU A 160 4.22 -24.22 -0.40
N LEU A 161 4.84 -23.66 0.63
CA LEU A 161 5.10 -22.22 0.72
C LEU A 161 6.53 -21.84 0.31
N ALA A 162 7.47 -22.78 0.38
CA ALA A 162 8.91 -22.51 0.23
C ALA A 162 9.23 -21.74 -1.06
N ASP A 163 8.78 -22.24 -2.22
CA ASP A 163 9.05 -21.62 -3.52
C ASP A 163 8.46 -20.20 -3.61
N THR A 164 7.24 -20.02 -3.08
CA THR A 164 6.56 -18.73 -3.12
C THR A 164 7.21 -17.72 -2.17
N LEU A 165 7.66 -18.16 -1.00
CA LEU A 165 8.37 -17.29 -0.06
C LEU A 165 9.74 -16.91 -0.62
N ALA A 166 10.47 -17.86 -1.23
CA ALA A 166 11.77 -17.60 -1.85
C ALA A 166 11.66 -16.51 -2.92
N SER A 167 10.70 -16.64 -3.85
CA SER A 167 10.56 -15.69 -4.95
C SER A 167 10.13 -14.29 -4.49
N ARG A 168 9.36 -14.17 -3.40
CA ARG A 168 8.75 -12.89 -2.98
C ARG A 168 9.56 -12.10 -1.97
N THR A 169 10.40 -12.78 -1.20
CA THR A 169 11.07 -12.18 -0.04
C THR A 169 12.54 -11.89 -0.32
N GLY A 170 13.17 -12.61 -1.25
CA GLY A 170 14.62 -12.55 -1.47
C GLY A 170 15.45 -13.17 -0.34
N LEU A 171 14.81 -13.83 0.64
CA LEU A 171 15.49 -14.56 1.71
C LEU A 171 15.88 -15.97 1.25
N ALA A 172 16.89 -16.54 1.90
CA ALA A 172 17.16 -17.96 1.77
C ALA A 172 16.02 -18.75 2.44
N VAL A 173 15.22 -19.44 1.63
CA VAL A 173 14.10 -20.25 2.12
C VAL A 173 14.45 -21.73 1.99
N GLU A 174 14.37 -22.45 3.11
CA GLU A 174 14.58 -23.89 3.17
C GLU A 174 13.23 -24.60 3.35
N ALA A 175 12.91 -25.48 2.41
CA ALA A 175 11.72 -26.30 2.51
C ALA A 175 11.89 -27.35 3.61
N LEU A 176 10.94 -27.38 4.54
CA LEU A 176 10.85 -28.36 5.59
C LEU A 176 9.89 -29.48 5.19
N ALA A 177 10.39 -30.71 5.26
CA ALA A 177 9.55 -31.88 5.43
C ALA A 177 8.91 -31.89 6.82
N GLU A 178 7.84 -32.66 6.97
CA GLU A 178 7.22 -32.86 8.27
C GLU A 178 8.22 -33.42 9.30
N PRO A 179 8.40 -32.75 10.45
CA PRO A 179 9.36 -33.19 11.46
C PRO A 179 8.83 -34.41 12.21
N ALA A 180 9.72 -35.33 12.58
CA ALA A 180 9.39 -36.49 13.38
C ALA A 180 9.09 -36.14 14.85
N SER A 181 9.55 -34.98 15.33
CA SER A 181 9.29 -34.50 16.69
C SER A 181 9.49 -32.99 16.84
N LEU A 182 8.92 -32.42 17.91
CA LEU A 182 9.13 -31.03 18.31
C LEU A 182 10.63 -30.71 18.50
N LYS A 183 11.37 -31.63 19.14
CA LYS A 183 12.81 -31.47 19.42
C LYS A 183 13.64 -31.40 18.14
N GLN A 184 13.28 -32.18 17.13
CA GLN A 184 13.95 -32.13 15.83
C GLN A 184 13.70 -30.79 15.14
N LEU A 185 12.46 -30.30 15.14
CA LEU A 185 12.13 -29.00 14.56
C LEU A 185 12.88 -27.87 15.30
N ALA A 186 12.79 -27.84 16.63
CA ALA A 186 13.43 -26.82 17.48
C ALA A 186 14.93 -26.66 17.18
N ARG A 187 15.66 -27.77 17.05
CA ARG A 187 17.10 -27.75 16.70
C ARG A 187 17.39 -27.14 15.33
N ARG A 188 16.47 -27.32 14.38
CA ARG A 188 16.67 -26.87 13.00
C ARG A 188 16.34 -25.40 12.82
N ILE A 189 15.32 -24.90 13.50
CA ILE A 189 14.82 -23.52 13.32
C ILE A 189 15.38 -22.50 14.31
N GLN A 190 16.24 -22.93 15.23
CA GLN A 190 16.80 -22.04 16.25
C GLN A 190 17.51 -20.84 15.61
N GLY A 191 17.15 -19.63 16.06
CA GLY A 191 17.71 -18.38 15.53
C GLY A 191 17.32 -18.11 14.07
N SER A 192 16.22 -18.69 13.59
CA SER A 192 15.70 -18.48 12.23
C SER A 192 14.22 -18.15 12.25
N ALA A 193 13.67 -17.71 11.11
CA ALA A 193 12.23 -17.63 10.94
C ALA A 193 11.66 -18.98 10.49
N CYS A 194 10.46 -19.33 10.97
CA CYS A 194 9.78 -20.56 10.60
C CYS A 194 8.29 -20.29 10.34
N VAL A 195 7.83 -20.57 9.13
CA VAL A 195 6.40 -20.60 8.77
C VAL A 195 5.89 -22.02 8.96
N LEU A 196 5.16 -22.25 10.05
CA LEU A 196 4.72 -23.58 10.42
C LEU A 196 3.47 -23.99 9.64
N ALA A 197 3.46 -25.20 9.09
CA ALA A 197 2.25 -25.77 8.52
C ALA A 197 1.24 -26.16 9.62
N GLY A 198 0.04 -25.58 9.56
CA GLY A 198 -1.02 -25.84 10.54
C GLY A 198 -1.42 -27.31 10.73
N ALA A 199 -1.25 -28.14 9.69
CA ALA A 199 -1.53 -29.57 9.74
C ALA A 199 -0.55 -30.36 10.63
N TRP A 200 0.67 -29.85 10.85
CA TRP A 200 1.69 -30.55 11.66
C TRP A 200 1.34 -30.52 13.13
N ALA A 201 0.94 -29.35 13.64
CA ALA A 201 0.54 -29.20 15.04
C ALA A 201 -0.60 -30.16 15.40
N GLN A 202 -1.55 -30.37 14.48
CA GLN A 202 -2.64 -31.31 14.68
C GLN A 202 -2.20 -32.78 14.65
N ARG A 203 -1.46 -33.20 13.61
CA ARG A 203 -1.06 -34.60 13.43
C ARG A 203 -0.06 -35.08 14.48
N LEU A 204 0.83 -34.19 14.91
CA LEU A 204 1.85 -34.47 15.92
C LEU A 204 1.36 -34.19 17.36
N GLY A 205 0.11 -33.76 17.53
CA GLY A 205 -0.48 -33.53 18.84
C GLY A 205 0.19 -32.42 19.65
N TRP A 206 0.72 -31.39 18.98
CA TRP A 206 1.40 -30.28 19.66
C TRP A 206 0.40 -29.37 20.37
N THR A 207 0.76 -28.96 21.57
CA THR A 207 0.00 -28.06 22.42
C THR A 207 0.40 -26.60 22.18
N PHE A 208 -0.35 -25.66 22.76
CA PHE A 208 0.04 -24.26 22.72
C PHE A 208 1.41 -24.01 23.41
N ALA A 209 1.69 -24.71 24.50
CA ALA A 209 2.97 -24.61 25.21
C ALA A 209 4.15 -25.10 24.35
N ASP A 210 3.93 -26.09 23.48
CA ASP A 210 4.95 -26.56 22.54
C ASP A 210 5.26 -25.49 21.48
N ILE A 211 4.24 -24.77 21.01
CA ILE A 211 4.40 -23.64 20.08
C ILE A 211 5.12 -22.47 20.76
N GLU A 212 4.75 -22.11 21.99
CA GLU A 212 5.47 -21.09 22.77
C GLU A 212 6.94 -21.47 22.96
N LYS A 213 7.23 -22.76 23.20
CA LYS A 213 8.61 -23.25 23.31
C LYS A 213 9.38 -23.12 22.01
N LEU A 214 8.79 -23.43 20.86
CA LEU A 214 9.43 -23.22 19.56
C LEU A 214 9.67 -21.73 19.28
N ALA A 215 8.66 -20.90 19.53
CA ALA A 215 8.76 -19.44 19.38
C ALA A 215 9.80 -18.84 20.34
N SER A 216 10.03 -19.44 21.51
CA SER A 216 11.09 -18.99 22.42
C SER A 216 12.51 -19.07 21.85
N LEU A 217 12.68 -19.85 20.79
CA LEU A 217 13.96 -20.12 20.13
C LEU A 217 14.03 -19.57 18.69
N SER A 218 12.92 -19.05 18.14
CA SER A 218 12.79 -18.75 16.72
C SER A 218 11.75 -17.66 16.44
N TRP A 219 11.70 -17.17 15.21
CA TRP A 219 10.64 -16.28 14.75
C TRP A 219 9.55 -17.13 14.11
N LEU A 220 8.56 -17.52 14.90
CA LEU A 220 7.59 -18.56 14.52
C LEU A 220 6.28 -17.94 14.04
N ILE A 221 5.91 -18.23 12.80
CA ILE A 221 4.64 -17.82 12.20
C ILE A 221 3.71 -19.03 12.10
N VAL A 222 2.51 -18.90 12.65
CA VAL A 222 1.40 -19.87 12.50
C VAL A 222 0.19 -19.17 11.89
N ASP A 223 -0.60 -19.89 11.10
CA ASP A 223 -1.83 -19.34 10.54
C ASP A 223 -2.87 -19.06 11.64
N LEU A 224 -3.81 -18.15 11.38
CA LEU A 224 -4.79 -17.70 12.38
C LEU A 224 -5.64 -18.86 12.93
N GLU A 225 -5.96 -19.85 12.08
CA GLU A 225 -6.83 -20.97 12.43
C GLU A 225 -6.12 -21.95 13.37
N THR A 226 -4.86 -22.27 13.06
CA THR A 226 -4.00 -23.06 13.95
C THR A 226 -3.80 -22.37 15.28
N GLY A 227 -3.48 -21.07 15.29
CA GLY A 227 -3.32 -20.29 16.52
C GLY A 227 -4.58 -20.27 17.38
N ALA A 228 -5.74 -19.97 16.78
CA ALA A 228 -7.04 -19.94 17.46
C ALA A 228 -7.38 -21.27 18.14
N ARG A 229 -7.18 -22.37 17.40
CA ARG A 229 -7.45 -23.73 17.88
C ARG A 229 -6.57 -24.09 19.07
N LEU A 230 -5.26 -23.81 19.00
CA LEU A 230 -4.31 -24.13 20.07
C LEU A 230 -4.58 -23.32 21.34
N VAL A 231 -4.82 -22.00 21.20
CA VAL A 231 -5.17 -21.12 22.32
C VAL A 231 -6.46 -21.56 23.01
N THR A 232 -7.46 -21.94 22.21
CA THR A 232 -8.75 -22.44 22.72
C THR A 232 -8.60 -23.80 23.42
N ALA A 233 -7.87 -24.74 22.80
CA ALA A 233 -7.62 -26.06 23.39
C ALA A 233 -6.80 -25.97 24.71
N ALA A 234 -5.92 -24.99 24.83
CA ALA A 234 -5.17 -24.71 26.06
C ALA A 234 -5.99 -23.98 27.14
N GLY A 235 -7.28 -23.68 26.89
CA GLY A 235 -8.15 -22.97 27.84
C GLY A 235 -7.72 -21.53 28.10
N ARG A 236 -6.87 -20.93 27.26
CA ARG A 236 -6.33 -19.58 27.47
C ARG A 236 -7.29 -18.48 27.04
N ALA A 237 -8.00 -18.71 25.94
CA ALA A 237 -9.09 -17.86 25.47
C ALA A 237 -10.04 -18.65 24.57
N VAL A 238 -11.35 -18.37 24.63
CA VAL A 238 -12.30 -18.83 23.62
C VAL A 238 -12.23 -17.88 22.44
N THR A 239 -11.81 -18.40 21.29
CA THR A 239 -11.71 -17.62 20.04
C THR A 239 -11.96 -18.50 18.83
N ARG A 240 -12.30 -17.89 17.69
CA ARG A 240 -12.55 -18.60 16.43
C ARG A 240 -12.15 -17.74 15.25
N VAL A 241 -11.78 -18.40 14.16
CA VAL A 241 -11.56 -17.73 12.89
C VAL A 241 -12.88 -17.61 12.13
N VAL A 242 -13.10 -16.45 11.53
CA VAL A 242 -14.25 -16.14 10.68
C VAL A 242 -13.74 -15.55 9.37
N THR A 243 -14.39 -15.92 8.27
CA THR A 243 -14.17 -15.28 6.97
C THR A 243 -15.33 -14.33 6.71
N HIS A 244 -15.03 -13.04 6.63
CA HIS A 244 -16.00 -12.04 6.21
C HIS A 244 -15.90 -11.84 4.70
N ALA A 245 -17.03 -11.71 4.01
CA ALA A 245 -17.06 -11.54 2.56
C ALA A 245 -18.12 -10.53 2.13
N ASP A 246 -17.73 -9.52 1.36
CA ASP A 246 -18.58 -8.46 0.83
C ASP A 246 -18.61 -8.46 -0.69
N GLU A 247 -19.76 -8.11 -1.25
CA GLU A 247 -19.93 -7.97 -2.68
C GLU A 247 -19.16 -6.78 -3.27
N HIS A 248 -19.01 -5.71 -2.48
CA HIS A 248 -18.51 -4.41 -2.90
C HIS A 248 -17.48 -3.81 -1.94
N GLY A 249 -17.37 -4.31 -0.74
CA GLY A 249 -16.59 -3.72 0.32
C GLY A 249 -15.20 -4.33 0.42
N LEU A 250 -14.19 -3.52 0.13
CA LEU A 250 -12.81 -3.90 0.42
C LEU A 250 -12.58 -3.83 1.93
N MET A 251 -12.31 -4.98 2.56
CA MET A 251 -11.89 -4.97 3.96
C MET A 251 -10.53 -4.27 4.08
N SER A 252 -10.45 -3.36 5.04
CA SER A 252 -9.20 -2.70 5.37
C SER A 252 -8.75 -2.99 6.80
N ALA A 253 -7.44 -3.00 7.00
CA ALA A 253 -6.80 -3.26 8.27
C ALA A 253 -6.42 -1.94 8.94
N ARG A 254 -6.78 -1.78 10.20
CA ARG A 254 -6.25 -0.74 11.10
C ARG A 254 -5.33 -1.37 12.12
N VAL A 255 -4.31 -0.64 12.49
CA VAL A 255 -3.32 -1.05 13.46
C VAL A 255 -3.70 -0.52 14.84
N GLU A 256 -3.92 -1.37 15.83
CA GLU A 256 -4.16 -0.98 17.24
C GLU A 256 -3.20 -1.74 18.16
N TYR A 257 -2.31 -1.02 18.84
CA TYR A 257 -1.32 -1.66 19.71
C TYR A 257 -1.43 -1.26 21.17
N SER A 258 -1.42 -2.29 22.02
CA SER A 258 -0.78 -2.31 23.33
C SER A 258 0.68 -2.73 23.14
N ASP A 259 1.60 -1.78 23.27
CA ASP A 259 3.03 -1.97 23.55
C ASP A 259 3.94 -2.75 22.57
N ALA A 260 3.54 -3.03 21.32
CA ALA A 260 4.49 -3.42 20.26
C ALA A 260 4.37 -2.59 18.98
N GLU A 261 5.50 -2.42 18.30
CA GLU A 261 5.77 -1.31 17.38
C GLU A 261 5.69 -1.79 15.91
N THR A 262 5.15 -0.94 15.03
CA THR A 262 4.13 -1.35 14.05
C THR A 262 4.58 -1.92 12.70
N GLY A 263 5.80 -2.44 12.56
CA GLY A 263 6.39 -3.09 11.35
C GLY A 263 6.18 -2.50 9.93
N GLY A 264 5.45 -1.41 9.73
CA GLY A 264 5.17 -0.74 8.46
C GLY A 264 4.11 0.37 8.54
N PHE A 265 3.27 0.35 9.58
CA PHE A 265 1.94 0.98 9.51
C PHE A 265 1.65 1.85 10.74
N ALA A 266 1.35 3.13 10.57
CA ALA A 266 0.98 3.97 11.71
C ALA A 266 -0.35 3.51 12.34
N LEU A 267 -0.61 3.92 13.60
CA LEU A 267 -1.87 3.70 14.35
C LEU A 267 -3.16 4.19 13.64
N GLN A 268 -3.00 4.90 12.52
CA GLN A 268 -4.04 5.49 11.69
C GLN A 268 -3.94 5.07 10.22
N ASP A 269 -3.00 4.20 9.87
CA ASP A 269 -2.94 3.64 8.53
C ASP A 269 -4.04 2.61 8.42
N VAL A 270 -4.89 2.81 7.43
CA VAL A 270 -5.92 1.85 7.06
C VAL A 270 -5.48 1.31 5.72
N LEU A 271 -5.33 -0.01 5.54
CA LEU A 271 -4.76 -0.58 4.30
C LEU A 271 -5.57 -1.78 3.78
N PRO A 272 -5.60 -2.07 2.47
CA PRO A 272 -6.28 -3.24 1.93
C PRO A 272 -5.72 -4.56 2.50
N PHE A 273 -6.56 -5.38 3.13
CA PHE A 273 -6.17 -6.70 3.66
C PHE A 273 -7.21 -7.77 3.31
N GLY A 274 -7.06 -8.37 2.13
CA GLY A 274 -8.00 -9.39 1.65
C GLY A 274 -7.70 -9.94 0.26
N TRP A 275 -8.59 -10.82 -0.20
CA TRP A 275 -8.54 -11.48 -1.50
C TRP A 275 -9.94 -11.57 -2.15
N ILE A 276 -9.99 -11.92 -3.44
CA ILE A 276 -11.24 -12.23 -4.13
C ILE A 276 -11.56 -13.72 -3.93
N ASP A 277 -12.69 -14.02 -3.30
CA ASP A 277 -13.13 -15.40 -3.09
C ASP A 277 -13.62 -16.06 -4.40
N THR A 278 -13.94 -17.35 -4.34
CA THR A 278 -14.40 -18.11 -5.52
C THR A 278 -15.73 -17.61 -6.10
N ARG A 279 -16.49 -16.79 -5.36
CA ARG A 279 -17.75 -16.18 -5.79
C ARG A 279 -17.55 -14.77 -6.34
N GLY A 280 -16.32 -14.28 -6.43
CA GLY A 280 -16.01 -12.94 -6.93
C GLY A 280 -16.22 -11.83 -5.89
N ARG A 281 -16.36 -12.18 -4.60
CA ARG A 281 -16.55 -11.24 -3.49
C ARG A 281 -15.22 -10.88 -2.85
N PHE A 282 -15.16 -9.70 -2.23
CA PHE A 282 -14.05 -9.27 -1.39
C PHE A 282 -14.10 -10.03 -0.08
N ALA A 283 -13.03 -10.74 0.27
CA ALA A 283 -12.98 -11.56 1.46
C ALA A 283 -11.75 -11.26 2.32
N THR A 284 -11.93 -11.40 3.63
CA THR A 284 -10.85 -11.36 4.62
C THR A 284 -11.05 -12.47 5.64
N ARG A 285 -9.97 -12.98 6.21
CA ARG A 285 -10.00 -13.96 7.29
C ARG A 285 -9.46 -13.30 8.54
N VAL A 286 -10.22 -13.43 9.62
CA VAL A 286 -9.93 -12.78 10.89
C VAL A 286 -10.13 -13.73 12.04
N LEU A 287 -9.39 -13.51 13.12
CA LEU A 287 -9.71 -14.03 14.44
C LEU A 287 -10.78 -13.13 15.07
N ARG A 288 -11.94 -13.69 15.39
CA ARG A 288 -13.10 -12.93 15.88
C ARG A 288 -12.76 -12.23 17.20
N ARG A 289 -13.08 -10.94 17.29
CA ARG A 289 -12.95 -10.18 18.53
C ARG A 289 -13.77 -10.81 19.64
N SER A 290 -13.14 -10.99 20.79
CA SER A 290 -13.81 -11.46 22.00
C SER A 290 -13.12 -10.90 23.24
N ALA A 291 -13.88 -10.71 24.33
CA ALA A 291 -13.32 -10.26 25.60
C ALA A 291 -12.34 -11.28 26.22
N THR A 292 -12.50 -12.56 25.91
CA THR A 292 -11.56 -13.61 26.30
C THR A 292 -10.25 -13.52 25.53
N TRP A 293 -10.31 -13.32 24.21
CA TRP A 293 -9.12 -13.08 23.40
C TRP A 293 -8.37 -11.82 23.84
N ARG A 294 -9.08 -10.68 23.97
CA ARG A 294 -8.46 -9.42 24.39
C ARG A 294 -7.72 -9.55 25.72
N ARG A 295 -8.36 -10.13 26.75
CA ARG A 295 -7.70 -10.39 28.05
C ARG A 295 -6.51 -11.35 27.97
N PHE A 296 -6.52 -12.29 27.02
CA PHE A 296 -5.36 -13.15 26.78
C PHE A 296 -4.25 -12.37 26.09
N ALA A 297 -4.56 -11.64 25.02
CA ALA A 297 -3.62 -10.81 24.29
C ALA A 297 -2.93 -9.80 25.21
N ASP A 298 -3.70 -9.04 26.00
CA ASP A 298 -3.18 -8.04 26.94
C ASP A 298 -2.24 -8.68 28.00
N ARG A 299 -2.62 -9.83 28.56
CA ARG A 299 -1.80 -10.52 29.58
C ARG A 299 -0.53 -11.15 29.03
N SER A 300 -0.58 -11.59 27.77
CA SER A 300 0.53 -12.28 27.10
C SER A 300 1.39 -11.31 26.27
N GLY A 301 1.07 -10.01 26.26
CA GLY A 301 1.82 -9.00 25.51
C GLY A 301 1.67 -9.11 23.99
N PHE A 302 0.51 -9.56 23.49
CA PHE A 302 0.25 -9.59 22.05
C PHE A 302 -0.09 -8.21 21.50
N ALA A 303 0.66 -7.81 20.50
CA ALA A 303 0.40 -6.73 19.60
C ALA A 303 -0.57 -7.17 18.50
N THR A 304 -1.58 -6.38 18.12
CA THR A 304 -2.60 -6.79 17.13
C THR A 304 -2.76 -5.85 15.94
N LEU A 305 -2.82 -6.43 14.74
CA LEU A 305 -3.38 -5.76 13.56
C LEU A 305 -4.87 -6.10 13.49
N LEU A 306 -5.74 -5.10 13.45
CA LEU A 306 -7.19 -5.25 13.51
C LEU A 306 -7.88 -4.94 12.18
N ALA A 307 -9.02 -5.58 11.94
CA ALA A 307 -9.95 -5.18 10.89
C ALA A 307 -10.60 -3.84 11.27
N SER A 308 -10.72 -2.95 10.28
CA SER A 308 -11.34 -1.64 10.45
C SER A 308 -12.85 -1.68 10.24
N GLU A 309 -13.49 -0.51 10.34
CA GLU A 309 -14.93 -0.29 10.12
C GLU A 309 -15.41 -0.59 8.70
N THR A 310 -14.50 -0.81 7.76
CA THR A 310 -14.87 -0.98 6.35
C THR A 310 -14.81 -2.43 5.90
N PRO A 311 -15.86 -2.99 5.27
CA PRO A 311 -17.18 -2.38 5.02
C PRO A 311 -18.17 -2.50 6.19
N TRP A 312 -17.84 -3.29 7.22
CA TRP A 312 -18.74 -3.63 8.32
C TRP A 312 -18.26 -3.04 9.64
N VAL A 313 -18.89 -1.93 10.04
CA VAL A 313 -18.62 -1.27 11.32
C VAL A 313 -18.81 -2.25 12.49
N GLU A 314 -19.76 -3.19 12.39
CA GLU A 314 -20.01 -4.22 13.39
C GLU A 314 -18.88 -5.25 13.57
N HIS A 315 -17.92 -5.32 12.65
CA HIS A 315 -16.80 -6.27 12.65
C HIS A 315 -15.45 -5.60 12.96
N THR A 316 -15.46 -4.30 13.27
CA THR A 316 -14.29 -3.54 13.73
C THR A 316 -13.64 -4.19 14.93
N GLY A 317 -12.31 -4.31 14.91
CA GLY A 317 -11.55 -4.87 16.03
C GLY A 317 -11.40 -6.39 16.01
N ASP A 318 -11.91 -7.07 14.98
CA ASP A 318 -11.49 -8.44 14.68
C ASP A 318 -9.99 -8.46 14.34
N VAL A 319 -9.26 -9.52 14.66
CA VAL A 319 -7.79 -9.54 14.58
C VAL A 319 -7.34 -10.19 13.27
N LEU A 320 -6.54 -9.46 12.49
CA LEU A 320 -5.92 -9.92 11.23
C LEU A 320 -4.54 -10.54 11.46
N THR A 321 -3.81 -10.03 12.45
CA THR A 321 -2.51 -10.56 12.88
C THR A 321 -2.32 -10.29 14.37
N ALA A 322 -1.67 -11.19 15.07
CA ALA A 322 -1.21 -10.97 16.44
C ALA A 322 0.25 -11.40 16.59
N ALA A 323 1.09 -10.61 17.25
CA ALA A 323 2.50 -10.93 17.49
C ALA A 323 2.87 -10.70 18.95
N ALA A 324 3.65 -11.60 19.55
CA ALA A 324 4.15 -11.45 20.92
C ALA A 324 5.59 -11.94 21.01
N ALA A 325 6.42 -11.17 21.71
CA ALA A 325 7.77 -11.61 22.08
C ALA A 325 7.68 -12.81 23.03
N THR A 326 8.45 -13.86 22.74
CA THR A 326 8.51 -15.06 23.57
C THR A 326 9.97 -15.42 23.78
N GLY A 327 10.48 -15.35 25.02
CA GLY A 327 11.88 -15.67 25.31
C GLY A 327 12.86 -14.86 24.44
N ALA A 328 13.65 -15.55 23.61
CA ALA A 328 14.60 -14.93 22.68
C ALA A 328 14.07 -14.85 21.23
N GLY A 329 12.80 -15.17 20.99
CA GLY A 329 12.15 -15.16 19.69
C GLY A 329 10.79 -14.48 19.71
N GLU A 330 9.95 -14.78 18.72
CA GLU A 330 8.65 -14.14 18.53
C GLU A 330 7.62 -15.15 18.01
N LEU A 331 6.39 -15.07 18.54
CA LEU A 331 5.24 -15.83 18.07
C LEU A 331 4.30 -14.91 17.29
N VAL A 332 4.05 -15.24 16.03
CA VAL A 332 3.19 -14.48 15.13
C VAL A 332 2.02 -15.34 14.64
N PHE A 333 0.80 -14.91 14.91
CA PHE A 333 -0.43 -15.44 14.31
C PHE A 333 -0.77 -14.59 13.09
N SER A 334 -0.61 -15.13 11.88
CA SER A 334 -0.86 -14.37 10.66
C SER A 334 -1.16 -15.28 9.47
N ASP A 335 -2.11 -14.87 8.63
CA ASP A 335 -2.37 -15.53 7.35
C ASP A 335 -1.52 -14.98 6.19
N VAL A 336 -0.70 -13.95 6.43
CA VAL A 336 0.06 -13.24 5.38
C VAL A 336 0.90 -14.17 4.50
N PRO A 337 1.65 -15.17 5.01
CA PRO A 337 2.37 -16.12 4.15
C PRO A 337 1.46 -16.85 3.15
N TRP A 338 0.29 -17.31 3.60
CA TRP A 338 -0.68 -18.02 2.77
C TRP A 338 -1.44 -17.09 1.82
N LEU A 339 -1.71 -15.85 2.24
CA LEU A 339 -2.29 -14.80 1.40
C LEU A 339 -1.32 -14.43 0.26
N ALA A 340 -0.05 -14.18 0.58
CA ALA A 340 0.99 -13.90 -0.42
C ALA A 340 1.15 -15.07 -1.41
N ALA A 341 1.02 -16.31 -0.93
CA ALA A 341 0.96 -17.52 -1.74
C ALA A 341 -0.36 -17.71 -2.52
N ARG A 342 -1.34 -16.81 -2.35
CA ARG A 342 -2.64 -16.82 -3.04
C ARG A 342 -3.47 -18.06 -2.77
N ARG A 343 -3.25 -18.72 -1.63
CA ARG A 343 -3.96 -19.96 -1.26
C ARG A 343 -5.47 -19.76 -1.21
N PHE A 344 -5.93 -18.59 -0.76
CA PHE A 344 -7.35 -18.29 -0.63
C PHE A 344 -7.97 -17.68 -1.89
N GLY A 345 -7.12 -17.12 -2.75
CA GLY A 345 -7.54 -16.50 -4.00
C GLY A 345 -6.68 -15.29 -4.35
N PRO A 346 -7.08 -14.59 -5.43
CA PRO A 346 -6.31 -13.47 -5.94
C PRO A 346 -6.33 -12.24 -5.00
N LEU A 347 -5.18 -11.60 -4.76
CA LEU A 347 -5.02 -10.46 -3.84
C LEU A 347 -5.46 -9.10 -4.43
N PHE A 348 -5.91 -8.17 -3.59
CA PHE A 348 -6.25 -6.79 -4.00
C PHE A 348 -5.03 -5.88 -4.15
N ALA A 349 -4.16 -5.91 -3.14
CA ALA A 349 -2.95 -5.10 -3.07
C ALA A 349 -1.72 -6.03 -2.98
N PRO A 350 -1.30 -6.63 -4.11
CA PRO A 350 -0.23 -7.63 -4.12
C PRO A 350 1.14 -7.07 -3.73
N ARG A 351 1.47 -5.82 -4.08
CA ARG A 351 2.76 -5.20 -3.71
C ARG A 351 2.78 -4.90 -2.22
N LEU A 352 1.68 -4.37 -1.68
CA LEU A 352 1.48 -4.17 -0.26
C LEU A 352 1.54 -5.49 0.51
N MET A 353 0.89 -6.54 0.02
CA MET A 353 0.95 -7.87 0.63
C MET A 353 2.38 -8.45 0.63
N GLN A 354 3.17 -8.19 -0.42
CA GLN A 354 4.58 -8.56 -0.45
C GLN A 354 5.39 -7.79 0.60
N ARG A 355 5.13 -6.49 0.80
CA ARG A 355 5.76 -5.69 1.86
C ARG A 355 5.36 -6.19 3.25
N LEU A 356 4.06 -6.46 3.46
CA LEU A 356 3.55 -7.09 4.68
C LEU A 356 4.25 -8.42 4.96
N LEU A 357 4.42 -9.27 3.95
CA LEU A 357 5.12 -10.54 4.09
C LEU A 357 6.56 -10.35 4.56
N ARG A 358 7.30 -9.41 3.97
CA ARG A 358 8.68 -9.11 4.37
C ARG A 358 8.74 -8.66 5.83
N ALA A 359 7.83 -7.77 6.25
CA ALA A 359 7.72 -7.31 7.63
C ALA A 359 7.38 -8.47 8.60
N HIS A 360 6.44 -9.35 8.23
CA HIS A 360 6.09 -10.52 9.04
C HIS A 360 7.21 -11.55 9.15
N LEU A 361 8.17 -11.55 8.22
CA LEU A 361 9.37 -12.38 8.25
C LEU A 361 10.56 -11.65 8.90
N GLY A 362 10.31 -10.53 9.59
CA GLY A 362 11.28 -9.74 10.31
C GLY A 362 12.38 -9.12 9.44
N GLN A 363 12.12 -8.93 8.14
CA GLN A 363 13.03 -8.15 7.29
C GLN A 363 13.05 -6.68 7.72
N PRO A 364 14.20 -6.00 7.61
CA PRO A 364 14.29 -4.58 7.91
C PRO A 364 13.41 -3.77 6.95
N VAL A 365 12.62 -2.86 7.52
CA VAL A 365 11.86 -1.85 6.77
C VAL A 365 12.61 -0.52 6.89
N PRO A 366 12.89 0.22 5.80
CA PRO A 366 13.56 1.51 5.91
C PRO A 366 12.70 2.58 6.60
N ASP A 367 13.25 3.30 7.59
CA ASP A 367 12.53 4.25 8.48
C ASP A 367 11.81 5.43 7.81
N HIS A 368 11.95 5.58 6.49
CA HIS A 368 11.33 6.65 5.70
C HIS A 368 10.12 6.17 4.88
N LEU A 369 9.82 4.87 4.97
CA LEU A 369 8.70 4.27 4.26
C LEU A 369 7.46 4.25 5.16
N GLN A 370 6.35 4.68 4.57
CA GLN A 370 5.03 4.64 5.18
C GLN A 370 4.00 4.36 4.07
N TYR A 371 3.01 3.54 4.36
CA TYR A 371 1.87 3.33 3.47
C TYR A 371 1.09 4.64 3.33
N TRP A 372 0.66 4.96 2.13
CA TRP A 372 -0.25 6.07 1.88
C TRP A 372 -1.16 5.76 0.70
N ASN A 373 -2.32 6.37 0.68
CA ASN A 373 -3.23 6.37 -0.45
C ASN A 373 -3.80 7.78 -0.59
N ARG A 374 -4.58 8.01 -1.66
CA ARG A 374 -5.01 9.35 -2.03
C ARG A 374 -6.12 9.87 -1.11
N TRP A 375 -6.05 11.16 -0.82
CA TRP A 375 -7.13 11.91 -0.18
C TRP A 375 -7.99 12.63 -1.20
N ASP A 376 -9.29 12.34 -1.22
CA ASP A 376 -10.23 12.95 -2.16
C ASP A 376 -10.70 14.36 -1.77
N ASP A 377 -10.43 14.81 -0.54
CA ASP A 377 -10.77 16.17 -0.09
C ASP A 377 -9.50 17.02 0.08
N GLU A 378 -9.23 17.82 -0.94
CA GLU A 378 -8.08 18.73 -1.00
C GLU A 378 -8.10 19.78 0.11
N THR A 379 -9.29 20.14 0.62
CA THR A 379 -9.41 21.12 1.70
C THR A 379 -8.98 20.53 3.04
N ILE A 380 -9.28 19.25 3.28
CA ILE A 380 -8.80 18.52 4.45
C ILE A 380 -7.27 18.39 4.39
N VAL A 381 -6.73 18.06 3.21
CA VAL A 381 -5.28 17.92 3.03
C VAL A 381 -4.53 19.22 3.35
N LEU A 382 -5.00 20.37 2.86
CA LEU A 382 -4.36 21.66 3.12
C LEU A 382 -4.33 22.04 4.61
N ARG A 383 -5.44 21.78 5.31
CA ARG A 383 -5.56 21.98 6.76
C ARG A 383 -4.60 21.06 7.51
N ASP A 384 -4.55 19.78 7.13
CA ASP A 384 -3.72 18.79 7.81
C ASP A 384 -2.22 19.04 7.54
N LEU A 385 -1.85 19.52 6.34
CA LEU A 385 -0.48 19.97 6.05
C LEU A 385 -0.07 21.15 6.93
N ALA A 386 -0.99 22.09 7.21
CA ALA A 386 -0.72 23.19 8.12
C ALA A 386 -0.51 22.72 9.57
N ASP A 387 -1.22 21.66 9.99
CA ASP A 387 -1.09 21.07 11.33
C ASP A 387 0.24 20.32 11.53
N LEU A 388 1.03 20.08 10.47
CA LEU A 388 2.33 19.42 10.57
C LEU A 388 3.34 20.23 11.38
N GLU A 389 3.34 21.57 11.28
CA GLU A 389 4.21 22.44 12.10
C GLU A 389 3.99 22.20 13.60
N ARG A 390 2.73 22.09 14.02
CA ARG A 390 2.38 21.87 15.42
C ARG A 390 2.79 20.48 15.92
N ARG A 391 2.66 19.44 15.08
CA ARG A 391 2.90 18.03 15.48
C ARG A 391 4.33 17.57 15.33
N TYR A 392 5.07 18.15 14.39
CA TYR A 392 6.40 17.68 13.98
C TYR A 392 7.42 18.81 14.03
N PRO A 393 7.74 19.37 15.22
CA PRO A 393 8.85 20.29 15.33
C PRO A 393 10.14 19.61 14.82
N PRO A 394 10.97 20.30 14.02
CA PRO A 394 11.02 21.76 13.85
C PRO A 394 10.34 22.31 12.57
N LEU A 395 9.42 21.57 11.94
CA LEU A 395 8.75 22.06 10.73
C LEU A 395 7.99 23.37 10.97
N ARG A 396 7.92 24.20 9.91
CA ARG A 396 7.15 25.45 9.88
C ARG A 396 6.33 25.55 8.62
N THR A 397 5.13 26.10 8.70
CA THR A 397 4.34 26.45 7.53
C THR A 397 4.85 27.74 6.90
N ALA A 398 4.77 27.84 5.58
CA ALA A 398 5.19 29.03 4.85
C ALA A 398 4.26 29.34 3.68
N ARG A 399 4.04 30.63 3.41
CA ARG A 399 3.37 31.17 2.22
C ARG A 399 4.27 32.18 1.51
N TRP A 400 4.35 32.09 0.19
CA TRP A 400 5.14 32.96 -0.67
C TRP A 400 4.25 33.89 -1.49
N ALA A 401 4.78 35.04 -1.86
CA ALA A 401 4.11 35.96 -2.78
C ALA A 401 4.00 35.35 -4.18
N GLY A 402 2.89 35.61 -4.86
CA GLY A 402 2.66 35.23 -6.25
C GLY A 402 1.32 35.76 -6.78
N PRO A 403 0.81 35.24 -7.92
CA PRO A 403 -0.40 35.75 -8.54
C PRO A 403 -1.62 35.63 -7.62
N PRO A 404 -2.58 36.57 -7.68
CA PRO A 404 -3.74 36.58 -6.79
C PRO A 404 -4.70 35.39 -6.98
N THR A 405 -4.54 34.64 -8.08
CA THR A 405 -5.38 33.49 -8.44
C THR A 405 -4.88 32.16 -7.87
N LEU A 406 -3.67 32.11 -7.29
CA LEU A 406 -3.06 30.90 -6.77
C LEU A 406 -2.36 31.18 -5.44
N ALA A 407 -2.63 30.34 -4.44
CA ALA A 407 -1.84 30.34 -3.22
C ALA A 407 -0.54 29.55 -3.44
N HIS A 408 0.59 30.15 -3.09
CA HIS A 408 1.90 29.49 -3.01
C HIS A 408 2.21 29.20 -1.55
N VAL A 409 2.03 27.96 -1.14
CA VAL A 409 2.14 27.54 0.26
C VAL A 409 3.00 26.29 0.39
N GLY A 410 3.36 25.91 1.61
CA GLY A 410 4.30 24.84 1.82
C GLY A 410 4.81 24.68 3.24
N ILE A 411 5.83 23.85 3.36
CA ILE A 411 6.44 23.44 4.64
C ILE A 411 7.95 23.67 4.54
N GLU A 412 8.52 24.30 5.56
CA GLU A 412 9.94 24.52 5.72
C GLU A 412 10.47 23.71 6.91
N LEU A 413 11.60 23.05 6.70
CA LEU A 413 12.51 22.60 7.74
C LEU A 413 13.60 23.69 7.87
N PRO A 414 13.52 24.56 8.89
CA PRO A 414 14.42 25.69 9.00
C PRO A 414 15.77 25.29 9.60
N ALA A 415 16.85 25.91 9.13
CA ALA A 415 18.12 25.97 9.86
C ALA A 415 18.31 27.37 10.48
N PRO A 416 18.88 27.50 11.70
CA PRO A 416 19.06 28.80 12.36
C PRO A 416 19.91 29.80 11.57
N SER A 417 20.94 29.31 10.88
CA SER A 417 21.83 30.10 10.02
C SER A 417 22.09 29.32 8.74
N PRO A 418 21.13 29.29 7.80
CA PRO A 418 21.20 28.43 6.64
C PRO A 418 22.30 28.95 5.70
N ARG A 419 23.30 28.10 5.45
CA ARG A 419 24.29 28.29 4.38
C ARG A 419 23.69 27.92 3.03
N LEU A 420 22.77 26.96 3.03
CA LEU A 420 22.07 26.48 1.85
C LEU A 420 20.55 26.54 2.09
N ARG A 421 19.83 27.11 1.13
CA ARG A 421 18.36 27.04 1.06
C ARG A 421 17.97 26.21 -0.14
N LEU A 422 17.44 25.03 0.12
CA LEU A 422 17.00 24.05 -0.85
C LEU A 422 15.49 24.14 -1.00
N VAL A 423 14.99 24.42 -2.21
CA VAL A 423 13.54 24.51 -2.48
C VAL A 423 13.09 23.38 -3.41
N ILE A 424 12.11 22.61 -2.98
CA ILE A 424 11.44 21.55 -3.73
C ILE A 424 10.07 22.07 -4.16
N ARG A 425 9.78 22.09 -5.46
CA ARG A 425 8.50 22.56 -6.03
C ARG A 425 7.73 21.42 -6.67
N THR A 426 6.47 21.21 -6.29
CA THR A 426 5.66 20.06 -6.76
C THR A 426 4.44 20.42 -7.62
N GLY A 427 4.36 21.65 -8.14
CA GLY A 427 3.24 22.11 -8.97
C GLY A 427 1.92 22.23 -8.21
N ARG A 428 0.78 22.13 -8.93
CA ARG A 428 -0.56 22.28 -8.35
C ARG A 428 -1.07 21.00 -7.72
N ILE A 429 -1.38 21.04 -6.42
CA ILE A 429 -1.89 19.87 -5.68
C ILE A 429 -3.41 19.71 -5.74
N ASP A 430 -4.13 20.70 -6.25
CA ASP A 430 -5.61 20.76 -6.33
C ASP A 430 -6.18 20.49 -7.74
N GLN A 431 -5.30 20.33 -8.72
CA GLN A 431 -5.66 20.02 -10.10
C GLN A 431 -4.65 19.02 -10.66
N ARG A 432 -4.49 17.92 -9.92
CA ARG A 432 -3.42 16.92 -10.11
C ARG A 432 -3.44 16.28 -11.49
N ASP A 433 -4.64 16.05 -12.05
CA ASP A 433 -4.82 15.46 -13.38
C ASP A 433 -4.53 16.44 -14.54
N ALA A 434 -4.59 17.75 -14.29
CA ALA A 434 -4.40 18.77 -15.32
C ALA A 434 -2.97 19.32 -15.38
N HIS A 435 -2.21 19.29 -14.27
CA HIS A 435 -0.97 20.06 -14.14
C HIS A 435 0.25 19.28 -13.60
N ASP A 436 0.26 17.95 -13.70
CA ASP A 436 1.41 17.10 -13.36
C ASP A 436 1.91 17.24 -11.91
N GLY A 437 1.04 17.68 -10.99
CA GLY A 437 1.36 17.83 -9.57
C GLY A 437 1.57 16.48 -8.89
N LEU A 438 2.59 16.40 -8.01
CA LEU A 438 2.75 15.21 -7.16
C LEU A 438 1.66 15.20 -6.07
N PRO A 439 1.13 14.01 -5.70
CA PRO A 439 0.31 13.89 -4.51
C PRO A 439 1.06 14.44 -3.27
N PRO A 440 0.40 15.21 -2.40
CA PRO A 440 1.02 15.81 -1.22
C PRO A 440 1.39 14.78 -0.13
N GLU A 441 0.71 13.64 -0.08
CA GLU A 441 0.92 12.59 0.93
C GLU A 441 2.38 12.09 1.00
N PRO A 442 3.03 11.65 -0.11
CA PRO A 442 4.43 11.20 -0.06
C PRO A 442 5.43 12.30 0.30
N MET A 443 5.16 13.56 -0.06
CA MET A 443 5.97 14.70 0.36
C MET A 443 5.81 15.02 1.84
N ALA A 444 4.59 14.93 2.38
CA ALA A 444 4.33 15.07 3.81
C ALA A 444 5.07 13.98 4.60
N ILE A 445 5.06 12.73 4.13
CA ILE A 445 5.85 11.63 4.72
C ILE A 445 7.34 11.98 4.73
N PHE A 446 7.87 12.45 3.61
CA PHE A 446 9.28 12.86 3.53
C PHE A 446 9.63 14.01 4.48
N MET A 447 8.80 15.05 4.57
CA MET A 447 9.04 16.18 5.48
C MET A 447 8.97 15.78 6.95
N LYS A 448 8.00 14.92 7.33
CA LYS A 448 7.93 14.33 8.68
C LYS A 448 9.17 13.50 9.00
N TRP A 449 9.63 12.70 8.04
CA TRP A 449 10.87 11.93 8.16
C TRP A 449 12.07 12.85 8.41
N LEU A 450 12.28 13.88 7.58
CA LEU A 450 13.36 14.85 7.79
C LEU A 450 13.30 15.53 9.16
N ALA A 451 12.12 15.96 9.59
CA ALA A 451 11.91 16.60 10.89
C ALA A 451 12.33 15.68 12.04
N ARG A 452 11.95 14.39 11.95
CA ARG A 452 12.37 13.36 12.90
C ARG A 452 13.88 13.19 12.91
N GLU A 453 14.52 13.05 11.75
CA GLU A 453 15.98 12.88 11.65
C GLU A 453 16.75 14.05 12.27
N VAL A 454 16.28 15.29 12.09
CA VAL A 454 16.86 16.49 12.72
C VAL A 454 16.66 16.47 14.23
N ARG A 455 15.42 16.24 14.69
CA ARG A 455 15.08 16.20 16.12
C ARG A 455 15.91 15.16 16.87
N GLU A 456 16.09 14.00 16.27
CA GLU A 456 16.83 12.87 16.83
C GLU A 456 18.33 12.95 16.55
N ARG A 457 18.79 13.99 15.86
CA ARG A 457 20.20 14.25 15.53
C ARG A 457 20.87 13.02 14.92
N SER A 458 20.20 12.37 13.96
CA SER A 458 20.75 11.18 13.33
C SER A 458 22.08 11.48 12.66
N ALA A 459 22.94 10.47 12.52
CA ALA A 459 24.25 10.64 11.88
C ALA A 459 24.13 11.18 10.44
N TRP A 460 23.03 10.87 9.75
CA TRP A 460 22.74 11.43 8.43
C TRP A 460 22.34 12.91 8.51
N ALA A 461 21.42 13.28 9.41
CA ALA A 461 21.00 14.68 9.57
C ALA A 461 22.16 15.60 10.00
N LEU A 462 23.00 15.14 10.94
CA LEU A 462 24.17 15.90 11.39
C LEU A 462 25.16 16.17 10.24
N ARG A 463 25.30 15.23 9.30
CA ARG A 463 26.21 15.39 8.16
C ARG A 463 25.63 16.25 7.03
N HIS A 464 24.32 16.17 6.78
CA HIS A 464 23.74 16.68 5.54
C HIS A 464 22.70 17.79 5.73
N LEU A 465 22.18 17.98 6.94
CA LEU A 465 21.18 19.01 7.25
C LEU A 465 21.70 20.14 8.13
N ASP A 466 22.92 20.02 8.66
CA ASP A 466 23.54 21.13 9.41
C ASP A 466 23.72 22.36 8.51
N GLY A 467 23.16 23.49 8.92
CA GLY A 467 23.15 24.72 8.12
C GLY A 467 22.34 24.63 6.80
N VAL A 468 21.46 23.64 6.62
CA VAL A 468 20.63 23.49 5.41
C VAL A 468 19.16 23.68 5.74
N SER A 469 18.54 24.70 5.16
CA SER A 469 17.08 24.84 5.15
C SER A 469 16.50 24.06 3.96
N VAL A 470 15.48 23.24 4.18
CA VAL A 470 14.75 22.52 3.14
C VAL A 470 13.31 23.00 3.10
N CYS A 471 12.86 23.51 1.96
CA CYS A 471 11.49 24.01 1.76
C CYS A 471 10.78 23.17 0.71
N TRP A 472 9.59 22.67 1.02
CA TRP A 472 8.66 22.15 0.05
C TRP A 472 7.60 23.21 -0.26
N GLN A 473 7.50 23.64 -1.51
CA GLN A 473 6.54 24.63 -2.02
C GLN A 473 5.59 23.97 -3.04
N PHE A 474 4.31 24.29 -2.96
CA PHE A 474 3.28 23.84 -3.90
C PHE A 474 2.20 24.90 -4.12
N ASP A 475 1.44 24.71 -5.20
CA ASP A 475 0.41 25.66 -5.64
C ASP A 475 -0.99 25.10 -5.41
N CYS A 476 -1.96 25.98 -5.11
CA CYS A 476 -3.36 25.60 -4.93
C CYS A 476 -4.31 26.79 -5.17
N ALA A 477 -5.39 26.60 -5.93
CA ALA A 477 -6.48 27.58 -6.08
C ALA A 477 -7.44 27.57 -4.87
N ALA A 478 -7.76 26.39 -4.33
CA ALA A 478 -8.53 26.27 -3.08
C ALA A 478 -7.77 26.85 -1.85
N GLY A 479 -6.45 27.01 -1.97
CA GLY A 479 -5.55 27.45 -0.91
C GLY A 479 -5.74 28.91 -0.47
N LEU A 480 -6.45 29.76 -1.22
CA LEU A 480 -6.68 31.15 -0.82
C LEU A 480 -7.41 31.26 0.53
N ARG A 481 -8.33 30.34 0.84
CA ARG A 481 -9.03 30.28 2.13
C ARG A 481 -8.14 29.76 3.26
N TYR A 482 -7.19 28.87 2.95
CA TYR A 482 -6.34 28.20 3.94
C TYR A 482 -4.96 28.85 4.10
N ALA A 483 -4.57 29.77 3.21
CA ALA A 483 -3.30 30.49 3.26
C ALA A 483 -3.13 31.32 4.55
N LEU A 484 -4.23 31.65 5.25
CA LEU A 484 -4.19 32.29 6.56
C LEU A 484 -3.57 31.40 7.65
N HIS A 485 -3.57 30.08 7.47
CA HIS A 485 -2.91 29.14 8.38
C HIS A 485 -1.41 28.99 8.10
N TYR A 486 -0.86 29.73 7.13
CA TYR A 486 0.54 29.66 6.74
C TYR A 486 1.23 31.00 7.02
N HIS A 487 2.43 30.95 7.60
CA HIS A 487 3.21 32.15 7.91
C HIS A 487 3.85 32.76 6.66
N ALA A 488 3.92 34.09 6.57
CA ALA A 488 4.63 34.74 5.47
C ALA A 488 6.09 34.29 5.45
N ALA A 489 6.53 33.75 4.31
CA ALA A 489 7.91 33.33 4.12
C ALA A 489 8.84 34.56 4.12
N ASP A 490 10.06 34.38 4.62
CA ASP A 490 11.09 35.40 4.56
C ASP A 490 11.52 35.63 3.10
N ALA A 491 10.94 36.67 2.48
CA ALA A 491 11.15 37.01 1.07
C ALA A 491 12.58 37.49 0.77
N SER A 492 13.39 37.79 1.78
CA SER A 492 14.76 38.28 1.61
C SER A 492 15.77 37.20 1.20
N ARG A 493 15.38 35.91 1.27
CA ARG A 493 16.30 34.78 1.06
C ARG A 493 16.07 34.09 -0.27
N THR A 494 16.92 34.40 -1.25
CA THR A 494 16.95 33.71 -2.55
C THR A 494 17.29 32.22 -2.35
N PRO A 495 16.59 31.29 -3.02
CA PRO A 495 16.93 29.87 -2.96
C PRO A 495 18.33 29.62 -3.53
N THR A 496 19.15 28.85 -2.83
CA THR A 496 20.46 28.43 -3.32
C THR A 496 20.32 27.43 -4.47
N ARG A 497 19.38 26.49 -4.34
CA ARG A 497 19.06 25.48 -5.36
C ARG A 497 17.56 25.22 -5.37
N THR A 498 17.01 24.99 -6.56
CA THR A 498 15.60 24.62 -6.73
C THR A 498 15.48 23.29 -7.46
N LEU A 499 14.74 22.36 -6.88
CA LEU A 499 14.30 21.13 -7.53
C LEU A 499 12.82 21.25 -7.91
N VAL A 500 12.53 21.16 -9.20
CA VAL A 500 11.14 21.07 -9.68
C VAL A 500 10.82 19.60 -9.88
N LEU A 501 9.93 19.07 -9.05
CA LEU A 501 9.40 17.74 -9.14
C LEU A 501 8.07 17.74 -9.88
N ARG A 502 7.96 16.88 -10.89
CA ARG A 502 6.72 16.65 -11.63
C ARG A 502 6.37 15.18 -11.63
N ARG A 503 5.06 14.91 -11.70
CA ARG A 503 4.55 13.58 -11.98
C ARG A 503 4.84 13.23 -13.44
N GLY A 504 5.49 12.09 -13.68
CA GLY A 504 5.66 11.55 -15.02
C GLY A 504 4.33 11.01 -15.56
N ARG A 505 3.97 11.40 -16.78
CA ARG A 505 2.99 10.66 -17.60
C ARG A 505 3.75 9.54 -18.31
N ASP A 506 3.14 8.36 -18.45
CA ASP A 506 3.74 7.22 -19.15
C ASP A 506 4.31 7.67 -20.51
N GLY A 507 5.62 7.46 -20.70
CA GLY A 507 6.33 7.77 -21.95
C GLY A 507 6.91 9.20 -22.09
N ALA A 508 6.73 10.11 -21.12
CA ALA A 508 7.37 11.43 -21.18
C ALA A 508 8.82 11.35 -20.69
N ALA A 509 9.79 11.56 -21.59
CA ALA A 509 11.19 11.69 -21.24
C ALA A 509 11.39 12.84 -20.23
N ALA A 510 12.27 12.63 -19.25
CA ALA A 510 12.71 13.71 -18.36
C ALA A 510 13.26 14.87 -19.23
N PRO A 511 12.88 16.13 -18.97
CA PRO A 511 13.47 17.25 -19.69
C PRO A 511 14.98 17.23 -19.40
N ALA A 512 15.77 16.93 -20.44
CA ALA A 512 17.21 17.04 -20.41
C ALA A 512 17.58 18.53 -20.35
N GLY A 513 18.30 18.93 -19.30
CA GLY A 513 18.89 20.26 -19.22
C GLY A 513 18.78 20.89 -17.84
N GLY A 514 19.88 20.86 -17.09
CA GLY A 514 20.12 21.85 -16.05
C GLY A 514 20.41 23.18 -16.73
N ASN A 515 19.49 24.15 -16.64
CA ASN A 515 19.82 25.53 -16.95
C ASN A 515 20.79 26.02 -15.89
N GLY A 516 21.81 26.81 -16.27
CA GLY A 516 22.90 27.31 -15.42
C GLY A 516 22.49 28.15 -14.19
N ASP A 517 21.20 28.21 -13.84
CA ASP A 517 20.59 29.01 -12.76
C ASP A 517 20.38 28.21 -11.46
N GLY A 518 21.06 27.06 -11.28
CA GLY A 518 20.88 26.20 -10.09
C GLY A 518 19.50 25.53 -9.98
N ARG A 519 18.73 25.50 -11.09
CA ARG A 519 17.44 24.83 -11.21
C ARG A 519 17.63 23.42 -11.79
N CYS A 520 17.19 22.41 -11.04
CA CYS A 520 17.12 21.03 -11.48
C CYS A 520 15.65 20.67 -11.67
N ALA A 521 15.30 20.02 -12.79
CA ALA A 521 14.00 19.40 -12.96
C ALA A 521 14.15 17.89 -12.82
N ALA A 522 13.25 17.25 -12.09
CA ALA A 522 13.16 15.80 -12.03
C ALA A 522 11.71 15.36 -12.20
N VAL A 523 11.54 14.25 -12.90
CA VAL A 523 10.24 13.62 -13.13
C VAL A 523 10.21 12.33 -12.33
N ILE A 524 9.17 12.16 -11.53
CA ILE A 524 8.93 10.92 -10.78
C ILE A 524 7.72 10.24 -11.40
N ALA A 525 7.94 9.04 -11.95
CA ALA A 525 6.85 8.16 -12.34
C ALA A 525 6.10 7.76 -11.07
N VAL A 526 4.86 8.25 -10.92
CA VAL A 526 3.98 7.90 -9.81
C VAL A 526 3.02 6.82 -10.29
N ASP A 527 3.39 5.57 -10.01
CA ASP A 527 2.48 4.43 -9.98
C ASP A 527 2.24 4.08 -8.51
N ASP A 528 1.33 4.82 -7.88
CA ASP A 528 0.91 4.60 -6.50
C ASP A 528 0.02 3.36 -6.35
N GLY A 529 -0.28 2.67 -7.45
CA GLY A 529 -1.21 1.55 -7.48
C GLY A 529 -2.61 1.95 -7.00
N LEU A 530 -3.50 0.97 -6.97
CA LEU A 530 -4.79 1.17 -6.34
C LEU A 530 -4.64 1.19 -4.81
N PHE A 531 -5.34 2.11 -4.13
CA PHE A 531 -5.39 2.18 -2.66
C PHE A 531 -3.96 2.14 -2.11
N GLY A 532 -3.04 2.85 -2.74
CA GLY A 532 -1.66 2.90 -2.27
C GLY A 532 -0.86 1.61 -2.41
N ASP A 533 -1.25 0.63 -3.25
CA ASP A 533 -0.47 -0.61 -3.44
C ASP A 533 0.98 -0.33 -3.87
N GLY A 534 1.20 0.72 -4.66
CA GLY A 534 2.52 1.20 -5.07
C GLY A 534 3.12 2.30 -4.17
N SER A 535 2.45 2.64 -3.07
CA SER A 535 2.82 3.77 -2.19
C SER A 535 4.26 3.66 -1.67
N PHE A 536 4.67 2.47 -1.24
CA PHE A 536 6.01 2.18 -0.76
C PHE A 536 7.07 2.41 -1.84
N ASP A 537 6.85 1.92 -3.06
CA ASP A 537 7.81 2.05 -4.15
C ASP A 537 7.95 3.51 -4.60
N VAL A 538 6.83 4.24 -4.64
CA VAL A 538 6.84 5.68 -4.91
C VAL A 538 7.59 6.44 -3.80
N GLN A 539 7.30 6.13 -2.53
CA GLN A 539 7.95 6.77 -1.39
C GLN A 539 9.47 6.49 -1.37
N GLU A 540 9.87 5.26 -1.67
CA GLU A 540 11.27 4.83 -1.75
C GLU A 540 12.02 5.58 -2.84
N ARG A 541 11.44 5.68 -4.04
CA ARG A 541 12.01 6.44 -5.17
C ARG A 541 12.11 7.94 -4.87
N LEU A 542 11.02 8.54 -4.37
CA LEU A 542 10.98 9.95 -4.00
C LEU A 542 12.04 10.27 -2.95
N THR A 543 12.09 9.48 -1.87
CA THR A 543 13.02 9.70 -0.78
C THR A 543 14.47 9.53 -1.24
N SER A 544 14.76 8.51 -2.05
CA SER A 544 16.10 8.29 -2.60
C SER A 544 16.57 9.48 -3.47
N LEU A 545 15.70 9.98 -4.34
CA LEU A 545 15.97 11.17 -5.16
C LEU A 545 16.23 12.40 -4.28
N LEU A 546 15.34 12.68 -3.33
CA LEU A 546 15.42 13.87 -2.49
C LEU A 546 16.63 13.83 -1.56
N ARG A 547 16.93 12.68 -0.97
CA ARG A 547 18.14 12.48 -0.15
C ARG A 547 19.40 12.73 -0.96
N GLY A 548 19.54 12.09 -2.12
CA GLY A 548 20.70 12.32 -2.98
C GLY A 548 20.86 13.79 -3.38
N TRP A 549 19.76 14.49 -3.65
CA TRP A 549 19.78 15.91 -3.98
C TRP A 549 20.22 16.80 -2.81
N ILE A 550 19.76 16.51 -1.58
CA ILE A 550 20.17 17.19 -0.34
C ILE A 550 21.66 16.91 -0.05
N GLU A 551 22.09 15.65 -0.15
CA GLU A 551 23.47 15.22 0.08
C GLU A 551 24.46 15.92 -0.85
N CYS A 552 24.11 16.06 -2.14
CA CYS A 552 24.91 16.83 -3.11
C CYS A 552 24.97 18.33 -2.78
N GLY A 553 23.93 18.86 -2.11
CA GLY A 553 23.95 20.24 -1.61
C GLY A 553 24.91 20.40 -0.43
N GLY A 554 24.81 19.52 0.57
CA GLY A 554 25.63 19.59 1.79
C GLY A 554 27.11 19.28 1.56
N GLY A 555 27.46 18.40 0.62
CA GLY A 555 28.84 17.96 0.38
C GLY A 555 29.76 18.99 -0.28
N ALA A 556 29.22 19.95 -1.04
CA ALA A 556 30.02 21.00 -1.66
C ALA A 556 30.53 22.04 -0.65
N ALA A 557 29.82 22.23 0.47
CA ALA A 557 30.16 23.21 1.51
C ALA A 557 31.17 22.71 2.56
N GLN A 558 31.61 21.44 2.48
CA GLN A 558 32.67 20.88 3.33
C GLN A 558 34.03 20.77 2.61
N ARG A 559 34.10 21.10 1.32
CA ARG A 559 35.34 21.08 0.50
C ARG A 559 35.81 22.46 0.03
N ALA A 560 35.12 23.52 0.47
CA ALA A 560 35.53 24.91 0.35
C ALA A 560 35.68 25.48 1.76
#